data_AF-A0A918X2R7-F1
#
_entry.id   AF-A0A918X2R7-F1
#
_cell.length_a   1.000
_cell.length_b   1.000
_cell.length_c   1.000
_cell.angle_alpha   90.00
_cell.angle_beta   90.00
_cell.angle_gamma   90.00
#
_symmetry.space_group_name_H-M   'P 1'
#
loop_
_entity.id
_entity.type
_entity.pdbx_description
1 polymer ?
#
loop_
_entity_poly.entity_id
_entity_poly.type
_entity_poly.pdbx_seq_one_letter_code
_entity_poly.pdbx_strand_id
1 'polypeptide(L)'
;MTDKTELKLRLVGHDLPGRDCGEFRNVHVAVQRKKDPEGPVRGDAPEAVWDLTLDVLPGPDFRGPYVHGRPGERFLYLTWGEVAPDGTFEMFRRAKIFCAEIPAELLARGRAEGRISLTDAKGMPLCAAVRPPTITWS
;
A
#
# COMPACT_ATOMS: atom_id res chain seq x y z
N MET A 1 -25.76 -4.62 15.61
CA MET A 1 -24.48 -3.97 15.28
C MET A 1 -23.55 -5.06 14.80
N THR A 2 -22.97 -4.94 13.61
CA THR A 2 -21.99 -5.92 13.15
C THR A 2 -20.70 -5.65 13.94
N ASP A 3 -20.29 -6.59 14.79
CA ASP A 3 -19.04 -6.45 15.55
C ASP A 3 -17.88 -6.30 14.57
N LYS A 4 -17.22 -5.14 14.64
CA LYS A 4 -16.01 -4.85 13.87
C LYS A 4 -14.83 -4.83 14.82
N THR A 5 -13.71 -5.40 14.38
CA THR A 5 -12.45 -5.35 15.11
C THR A 5 -11.51 -4.40 14.41
N GLU A 6 -10.71 -3.66 15.17
CA GLU A 6 -9.71 -2.76 14.61
C GLU A 6 -8.41 -3.54 14.30
N LEU A 7 -7.81 -3.26 13.14
CA LEU A 7 -6.50 -3.75 12.74
C LEU A 7 -5.52 -2.59 12.62
N LYS A 8 -4.43 -2.63 13.40
CA LYS A 8 -3.27 -1.76 13.22
C LYS A 8 -2.33 -2.38 12.19
N LEU A 9 -2.26 -1.76 11.01
CA LEU A 9 -1.47 -2.26 9.90
C LEU A 9 -0.28 -1.35 9.64
N ARG A 10 0.94 -1.90 9.71
CA ARG A 10 2.16 -1.22 9.29
C ARG A 10 2.57 -1.73 7.90
N LEU A 11 2.78 -0.82 6.96
CA LEU A 11 3.35 -1.15 5.66
C LEU A 11 4.77 -0.61 5.58
N VAL A 12 5.72 -1.46 5.22
CA VAL A 12 7.12 -1.11 5.04
C VAL A 12 7.55 -1.47 3.61
N GLY A 13 7.76 -0.44 2.80
CA GLY A 13 8.33 -0.55 1.48
C GLY A 13 9.86 -0.43 1.53
N HIS A 14 10.55 -1.34 0.84
CA HIS A 14 11.99 -1.29 0.63
C HIS A 14 12.29 -1.41 -0.87
N ASP A 15 13.57 -1.28 -1.25
CA ASP A 15 14.00 -1.43 -2.65
C ASP A 15 13.20 -0.51 -3.59
N LEU A 16 13.23 0.79 -3.30
CA LEU A 16 12.49 1.79 -4.05
C LEU A 16 13.13 2.04 -5.44
N PRO A 17 12.32 2.41 -6.46
CA PRO A 17 12.77 2.45 -7.86
C PRO A 17 13.70 3.62 -8.22
N GLY A 18 14.02 4.48 -7.26
CA GLY A 18 14.80 5.70 -7.46
C GLY A 18 13.93 6.94 -7.68
N ARG A 19 14.55 8.11 -7.53
CA ARG A 19 13.92 9.42 -7.77
C ARG A 19 13.54 9.62 -9.24
N ASP A 20 14.32 9.05 -10.14
CA ASP A 20 14.15 9.11 -11.58
C ASP A 20 14.09 7.66 -12.08
N CYS A 21 12.99 7.27 -12.72
CA CYS A 21 12.75 5.88 -13.11
C CYS A 21 12.03 5.81 -14.45
N GLY A 22 12.72 5.30 -15.48
CA GLY A 22 12.25 5.36 -16.86
C GLY A 22 12.05 6.81 -17.31
N GLU A 23 10.84 7.14 -17.79
CA GLU A 23 10.47 8.49 -18.20
C GLU A 23 10.07 9.41 -17.03
N PHE A 24 9.75 8.83 -15.86
CA PHE A 24 9.24 9.57 -14.71
C PHE A 24 10.37 10.25 -13.92
N ARG A 25 10.09 11.42 -13.36
CA ARG A 25 10.99 12.26 -12.57
C ARG A 25 10.36 12.61 -11.24
N ASN A 26 11.19 12.87 -10.25
CA ASN A 26 10.75 13.20 -8.89
C ASN A 26 9.68 12.22 -8.37
N VAL A 27 9.92 10.93 -8.59
CA VAL A 27 8.99 9.84 -8.30
C VAL A 27 8.76 9.75 -6.79
N HIS A 28 7.49 9.61 -6.40
CA HIS A 28 7.07 9.33 -5.03
C HIS A 28 6.08 8.17 -4.99
N VAL A 29 6.08 7.45 -3.88
CA VAL A 29 5.07 6.44 -3.53
C VAL A 29 4.24 6.92 -2.35
N ALA A 30 2.94 6.66 -2.37
CA ALA A 30 2.02 6.97 -1.29
C ALA A 30 1.02 5.84 -1.10
N VAL A 31 0.37 5.78 0.06
CA VAL A 31 -0.87 5.01 0.22
C VAL A 31 -2.05 5.82 -0.32
N GLN A 32 -3.07 5.17 -0.87
CA GLN A 32 -4.26 5.90 -1.33
C GLN A 32 -5.36 5.92 -0.26
N ARG A 33 -5.69 7.11 0.24
CA ARG A 33 -6.82 7.35 1.13
C ARG A 33 -7.97 7.94 0.33
N LYS A 34 -9.06 7.17 0.18
CA LYS A 34 -10.16 7.50 -0.75
C LYS A 34 -9.63 7.78 -2.16
N LYS A 35 -9.62 9.03 -2.62
CA LYS A 35 -9.12 9.39 -3.96
C LYS A 35 -7.72 10.02 -3.92
N ASP A 36 -7.21 10.32 -2.74
CA ASP A 36 -6.03 11.16 -2.57
C ASP A 36 -4.82 10.30 -2.15
N PRO A 37 -3.61 10.58 -2.68
CA PRO A 37 -2.38 10.01 -2.14
C PRO A 37 -2.10 10.62 -0.76
N GLU A 38 -1.68 9.80 0.20
CA GLU A 38 -1.36 10.22 1.56
C GLU A 38 0.01 9.68 2.00
N GLY A 39 0.78 10.54 2.67
CA GLY A 39 2.14 10.23 3.10
C GLY A 39 3.09 9.91 1.94
N PRO A 40 3.28 10.79 0.94
CA PRO A 40 4.22 10.53 -0.14
C PRO A 40 5.65 10.39 0.39
N VAL A 41 6.34 9.35 -0.07
CA VAL A 41 7.75 9.06 0.21
C VAL A 41 8.50 9.10 -1.11
N ARG A 42 9.66 9.76 -1.13
CA ARG A 42 10.51 9.86 -2.32
C ARG A 42 10.96 8.47 -2.78
N GLY A 43 11.02 8.25 -4.08
CA GLY A 43 11.48 7.01 -4.70
C GLY A 43 12.96 6.68 -4.44
N ASP A 44 13.75 7.61 -3.91
CA ASP A 44 15.15 7.40 -3.48
C ASP A 44 15.32 7.33 -1.95
N ALA A 45 14.23 7.27 -1.19
CA ALA A 45 14.30 7.05 0.25
C ALA A 45 14.77 5.61 0.55
N PRO A 46 15.46 5.37 1.68
CA PRO A 46 15.90 4.03 2.05
C PRO A 46 14.72 3.07 2.31
N GLU A 47 13.63 3.59 2.89
CA GLU A 47 12.39 2.87 3.14
C GLU A 47 11.19 3.84 3.04
N ALA A 48 10.01 3.28 2.79
CA ALA A 48 8.73 3.96 2.88
C ALA A 48 7.86 3.29 3.94
N VAL A 49 7.31 4.06 4.87
CA VAL A 49 6.59 3.49 6.02
C VAL A 49 5.27 4.20 6.24
N TRP A 50 4.21 3.41 6.42
CA TRP A 50 2.87 3.91 6.74
C TRP A 50 2.23 3.07 7.85
N ASP A 51 1.69 3.74 8.86
CA ASP A 51 0.88 3.13 9.90
C ASP A 51 -0.60 3.45 9.64
N LEU A 52 -1.38 2.41 9.38
CA LEU A 52 -2.77 2.47 8.97
C LEU A 52 -3.67 1.83 10.03
N THR A 53 -4.93 2.25 10.04
CA THR A 53 -5.99 1.61 10.83
C THR A 53 -7.10 1.18 9.90
N LEU A 54 -7.45 -0.11 9.96
CA LEU A 54 -8.50 -0.74 9.17
C LEU A 54 -9.57 -1.33 10.09
N ASP A 55 -10.81 -1.37 9.63
CA ASP A 55 -11.89 -2.12 10.28
C ASP A 55 -11.99 -3.51 9.64
N VAL A 56 -11.95 -4.56 10.45
CA VAL A 56 -12.18 -5.96 10.05
C VAL A 56 -13.60 -6.36 10.44
N LEU A 57 -14.35 -6.91 9.49
CA LEU A 57 -15.73 -7.34 9.64
C LEU A 57 -15.85 -8.88 9.68
N PRO A 58 -16.96 -9.42 10.21
CA PRO A 58 -17.27 -10.85 10.12
C PRO A 58 -17.36 -11.30 8.66
N GLY A 59 -16.79 -12.47 8.35
CA GLY A 59 -16.73 -13.00 6.98
C GLY A 59 -15.68 -12.27 6.13
N PRO A 60 -14.40 -12.51 6.41
CA PRO A 60 -13.24 -11.59 6.34
C PRO A 60 -13.38 -10.45 5.30
N ASP A 61 -14.13 -9.41 5.67
CA ASP A 61 -14.25 -8.17 4.88
C ASP A 61 -13.59 -7.02 5.62
N PHE A 62 -13.19 -5.98 4.87
CA PHE A 62 -12.44 -4.85 5.39
C PHE A 62 -13.14 -3.54 5.05
N ARG A 63 -13.03 -2.56 5.94
CA ARG A 63 -13.49 -1.18 5.73
C ARG A 63 -12.47 -0.18 6.26
N GLY A 64 -12.68 1.08 5.90
CA GLY A 64 -11.85 2.20 6.29
C GLY A 64 -11.52 3.08 5.10
N PRO A 65 -10.92 4.25 5.33
CA PRO A 65 -10.66 5.22 4.28
C PRO A 65 -9.56 4.78 3.30
N TYR A 66 -8.73 3.80 3.67
CA TYR A 66 -7.69 3.22 2.82
C TYR A 66 -8.15 1.97 2.06
N VAL A 67 -9.32 1.42 2.38
CA VAL A 67 -9.81 0.16 1.81
C VAL A 67 -10.60 0.43 0.53
N HIS A 68 -10.24 -0.31 -0.52
CA HIS A 68 -10.85 -0.27 -1.84
C HIS A 68 -11.37 -1.65 -2.25
N GLY A 69 -12.06 -1.71 -3.39
CA GLY A 69 -12.61 -2.95 -3.94
C GLY A 69 -14.00 -3.28 -3.41
N ARG A 70 -14.59 -4.38 -3.89
CA ARG A 70 -15.89 -4.89 -3.46
C ARG A 70 -15.73 -5.84 -2.25
N PRO A 71 -16.81 -6.12 -1.48
CA PRO A 71 -16.74 -7.14 -0.42
C PRO A 71 -16.12 -8.45 -0.92
N GLY A 72 -15.20 -9.02 -0.14
CA GLY A 72 -14.45 -10.24 -0.50
C GLY A 72 -13.23 -10.03 -1.43
N GLU A 73 -13.08 -8.84 -2.01
CA GLU A 73 -11.94 -8.47 -2.86
C GLU A 73 -11.33 -7.14 -2.41
N ARG A 74 -11.18 -6.98 -1.09
CA ARG A 74 -10.65 -5.76 -0.51
C ARG A 74 -9.15 -5.65 -0.70
N PHE A 75 -8.69 -4.44 -0.99
CA PHE A 75 -7.29 -4.13 -1.16
C PHE A 75 -6.96 -2.70 -0.75
N LEU A 76 -5.67 -2.45 -0.55
CA LEU A 76 -5.06 -1.14 -0.37
C LEU A 76 -4.30 -0.78 -1.65
N TYR A 77 -4.28 0.50 -2.01
CA TYR A 77 -3.43 0.98 -3.09
C TYR A 77 -2.12 1.50 -2.55
N LEU A 78 -1.03 1.06 -3.17
CA LEU A 78 0.18 1.88 -3.31
C LEU A 78 0.07 2.64 -4.62
N THR A 79 0.36 3.93 -4.57
CA THR A 79 0.21 4.85 -5.70
C THR A 79 1.50 5.58 -5.95
N TRP A 80 1.94 5.55 -7.20
CA TRP A 80 3.13 6.22 -7.69
C TRP A 80 2.75 7.48 -8.45
N GLY A 81 3.52 8.53 -8.25
CA GLY A 81 3.33 9.78 -8.98
C GLY A 81 4.61 10.59 -9.10
N GLU A 82 4.61 11.47 -10.09
CA GLU A 82 5.58 12.55 -10.19
C GLU A 82 5.09 13.69 -9.30
N VAL A 83 5.96 14.27 -8.48
CA VAL A 83 5.62 15.47 -7.71
C VAL A 83 6.11 16.68 -8.49
N ALA A 84 5.18 17.49 -8.97
CA ALA A 84 5.46 18.72 -9.70
C ALA A 84 6.12 19.79 -8.80
N PRO A 85 6.74 20.84 -9.37
CA PRO A 85 7.39 21.90 -8.58
C PRO A 85 6.46 22.64 -7.61
N ASP A 86 5.16 22.68 -7.89
CA ASP A 86 4.13 23.26 -7.02
C ASP A 86 3.63 22.30 -5.92
N GLY A 87 4.18 21.08 -5.87
CA GLY A 87 3.81 20.03 -4.93
C GLY A 87 2.65 19.14 -5.39
N THR A 88 2.09 19.36 -6.58
CA THR A 88 1.03 18.51 -7.12
C THR A 88 1.53 17.09 -7.34
N PHE A 89 0.78 16.09 -6.84
CA PHE A 89 1.07 14.67 -7.06
C PHE A 89 0.33 14.17 -8.31
N GLU A 90 1.07 13.94 -9.38
CA GLU A 90 0.56 13.46 -10.66
C GLU A 90 0.72 11.93 -10.74
N MET A 91 -0.36 11.23 -10.44
CA MET A 91 -0.37 9.76 -10.41
C MET A 91 -0.18 9.14 -11.79
N PHE A 92 0.77 8.22 -11.94
CA PHE A 92 1.00 7.48 -13.18
C PHE A 92 0.88 5.96 -13.05
N ARG A 93 0.95 5.40 -11.83
CA ARG A 93 0.94 3.94 -11.63
C ARG A 93 0.43 3.55 -10.25
N ARG A 94 -0.12 2.34 -10.12
CA ARG A 94 -0.60 1.78 -8.85
C ARG A 94 -0.35 0.28 -8.71
N ALA A 95 -0.24 -0.17 -7.47
CA ALA A 95 -0.24 -1.57 -7.05
C ALA A 95 -1.32 -1.82 -5.99
N LYS A 96 -1.87 -3.04 -5.95
CA LYS A 96 -2.95 -3.47 -5.05
C LYS A 96 -2.42 -4.51 -4.06
N ILE A 97 -2.38 -4.15 -2.79
CA ILE A 97 -2.11 -5.09 -1.69
C ILE A 97 -3.45 -5.64 -1.23
N PHE A 98 -3.74 -6.91 -1.48
CA PHE A 98 -5.05 -7.45 -1.12
C PHE A 98 -5.08 -7.89 0.33
N CYS A 99 -6.15 -7.51 1.04
CA CYS A 99 -6.30 -7.78 2.45
C CYS A 99 -6.51 -9.26 2.76
N ALA A 100 -6.99 -10.04 1.77
CA ALA A 100 -7.16 -11.49 1.89
C ALA A 100 -5.84 -12.25 2.10
N GLU A 101 -4.70 -11.61 1.82
CA GLU A 101 -3.37 -12.19 2.01
C GLU A 101 -2.83 -12.00 3.43
N ILE A 102 -3.50 -11.19 4.26
CA ILE A 102 -3.08 -10.99 5.66
C ILE A 102 -3.42 -12.27 6.44
N PRO A 103 -2.45 -12.94 7.06
CA PRO A 103 -2.69 -14.18 7.80
C PRO A 103 -3.71 -14.00 8.93
N ALA A 104 -4.58 -15.00 9.12
CA ALA A 104 -5.69 -14.95 10.07
C ALA A 104 -5.21 -14.75 11.52
N GLU A 105 -4.04 -15.28 11.86
CA GLU A 105 -3.41 -15.11 13.17
C GLU A 105 -3.00 -13.65 13.45
N LEU A 106 -2.63 -12.88 12.42
CA LEU A 106 -2.31 -11.45 12.56
C LEU A 106 -3.60 -10.63 12.71
N LEU A 107 -4.63 -11.00 11.96
CA LEU A 107 -5.98 -10.42 12.12
C LEU A 107 -6.51 -10.65 13.53
N ALA A 108 -6.39 -11.86 14.06
CA ALA A 108 -6.81 -12.19 15.43
C ALA A 108 -6.02 -11.43 16.51
N ARG A 109 -4.75 -11.07 16.24
CA ARG A 109 -3.92 -10.23 17.12
C ARG A 109 -4.24 -8.73 17.02
N GLY A 110 -5.05 -8.31 16.04
CA GLY A 110 -5.37 -6.91 15.77
C GLY A 110 -4.18 -6.09 15.26
N ARG A 111 -3.10 -6.74 14.81
CA ARG A 111 -1.91 -6.06 14.27
C ARG A 111 -1.21 -6.89 13.19
N ALA A 112 -0.70 -6.23 12.16
CA ALA A 112 0.09 -6.84 11.11
C ALA A 112 1.14 -5.87 10.56
N GLU A 113 2.31 -6.37 10.19
CA GLU A 113 3.29 -5.67 9.37
C GLU A 113 3.40 -6.35 8.00
N GLY A 114 3.29 -5.58 6.91
CA GLY A 114 3.55 -6.02 5.54
C GLY A 114 4.83 -5.40 5.00
N ARG A 115 5.85 -6.21 4.70
CA ARG A 115 7.11 -5.76 4.09
C ARG A 115 7.13 -6.07 2.59
N ILE A 116 7.43 -5.07 1.76
CA ILE A 116 7.19 -5.11 0.31
C ILE A 116 8.40 -4.56 -0.45
N SER A 117 8.91 -5.27 -1.46
CA SER A 117 9.82 -4.66 -2.46
C SER A 117 9.01 -3.77 -3.40
N LEU A 118 9.41 -2.51 -3.53
CA LEU A 118 8.68 -1.48 -4.27
C LEU A 118 9.14 -1.32 -5.73
N THR A 119 10.07 -2.17 -6.18
CA THR A 119 10.55 -2.24 -7.55
C THR A 119 10.18 -3.59 -8.16
N ASP A 120 9.63 -3.58 -9.38
CA ASP A 120 9.29 -4.79 -10.09
C ASP A 120 10.52 -5.44 -10.75
N ALA A 121 10.35 -6.65 -11.30
CA ALA A 121 11.44 -7.39 -11.93
C ALA A 121 12.08 -6.69 -13.16
N LYS A 122 11.47 -5.60 -13.66
CA LYS A 122 12.00 -4.79 -14.76
C LYS A 122 12.70 -3.52 -14.27
N GLY A 123 12.86 -3.35 -12.95
CA GLY A 123 13.43 -2.13 -12.38
C GLY A 123 12.46 -0.94 -12.37
N MET A 124 11.16 -1.17 -12.59
CA MET A 124 10.14 -0.13 -12.62
C MET A 124 9.34 -0.10 -11.31
N PRO A 125 8.61 0.99 -10.99
CA PRO A 125 7.85 1.03 -9.76
C PRO A 125 6.82 -0.11 -9.70
N LEU A 126 6.67 -0.76 -8.55
CA LEU A 126 5.78 -1.92 -8.38
C LEU A 126 4.36 -1.62 -8.88
N CYS A 127 3.74 -2.55 -9.60
CA CYS A 127 2.38 -2.40 -10.11
C CYS A 127 1.53 -3.67 -9.96
N ALA A 128 0.27 -3.57 -10.38
CA ALA A 128 -0.67 -4.71 -10.44
C ALA A 128 -0.95 -5.33 -9.05
N ALA A 129 -1.17 -6.64 -8.96
CA ALA A 129 -1.49 -7.30 -7.70
C ALA A 129 -0.22 -7.64 -6.91
N VAL A 130 -0.16 -7.21 -5.66
CA VAL A 130 0.89 -7.55 -4.70
C VAL A 130 0.43 -8.75 -3.88
N ARG A 131 1.22 -9.82 -3.92
CA ARG A 131 0.99 -11.11 -3.27
C ARG A 131 2.30 -11.66 -2.72
N PRO A 132 2.29 -12.55 -1.73
CA PRO A 132 3.47 -13.35 -1.44
C PRO A 132 4.01 -14.01 -2.73
N PRO A 133 5.33 -14.03 -2.96
CA PRO A 133 6.40 -13.60 -2.05
C PRO A 133 6.78 -12.11 -2.13
N THR A 134 6.18 -11.30 -3.00
CA THR A 134 6.49 -9.85 -3.12
C THR A 134 6.21 -9.08 -1.83
N ILE A 135 5.22 -9.53 -1.07
CA ILE A 135 4.95 -9.06 0.29
C ILE A 135 5.14 -10.20 1.28
N THR A 136 5.75 -9.89 2.42
CA THR A 136 5.86 -10.77 3.59
C THR A 136 5.10 -10.17 4.77
N TRP A 137 4.48 -11.03 5.57
CA TRP A 137 3.61 -10.63 6.68
C TRP A 137 4.16 -11.12 8.02
N SER A 138 4.08 -10.29 9.07
CA SER A 138 4.48 -10.63 10.45
C SER A 138 3.65 -9.94 11.52
#